data_AF-A0A8H4RIV1-F1
#
_entry.id   AF-A0A8H4RIV1-F1
#
_cell.length_a   1.000
_cell.length_b   1.000
_cell.length_c   1.000
_cell.angle_alpha   90.00
_cell.angle_beta   90.00
_cell.angle_gamma   90.00
#
_symmetry.space_group_name_H-M   'P 1'
#
loop_
_entity.id
_entity.type
_entity.pdbx_description
1 polymer ?
#
loop_
_entity_poly.entity_id
_entity_poly.type
_entity_poly.pdbx_seq_one_letter_code
_entity_poly.pdbx_strand_id
1 'polypeptide(L)'
;MQTDPFTIESLQSRAPALSKSDFEFVQNGLKSKELFPGITDQVVRDDITQCLLALEELIPSLYTLINDIRYLKQPAELLTKLLPESRKKNLRQRWYHYFTDPGLNDQTIELQRNVSGPYTTISSHHFDYFDICYQQLLLCAYRVCKYSNAYGRLLLAELGCSMGTRG
;
A
#
# COMPACT_ATOMS: atom_id res chain seq x y z
N MET A 1 5.65 20.29 -12.46
CA MET A 1 6.45 19.05 -12.54
C MET A 1 7.22 19.13 -13.85
N GLN A 2 8.57 19.17 -13.82
CA GLN A 2 9.40 19.30 -15.03
C GLN A 2 9.64 17.94 -15.70
N THR A 3 8.56 17.19 -15.91
CA THR A 3 8.60 15.85 -16.52
C THR A 3 7.68 15.86 -17.73
N ASP A 4 8.17 15.38 -18.87
CA ASP A 4 7.42 15.35 -20.12
C ASP A 4 6.74 13.97 -20.35
N PRO A 5 5.67 13.90 -21.15
CA PRO A 5 4.95 12.66 -21.41
C PRO A 5 5.82 11.55 -22.01
N PHE A 6 6.76 11.89 -22.89
CA PHE A 6 7.61 10.91 -23.55
C PHE A 6 8.53 10.20 -22.54
N THR A 7 9.14 10.94 -21.61
CA THR A 7 9.92 10.35 -20.51
C THR A 7 9.06 9.41 -19.69
N ILE A 8 7.83 9.82 -19.34
CA ILE A 8 6.94 9.01 -18.52
C ILE A 8 6.58 7.70 -19.23
N GLU A 9 6.11 7.77 -20.48
CA GLU A 9 5.74 6.60 -21.27
C GLU A 9 6.93 5.66 -21.50
N SER A 10 8.11 6.23 -21.70
CA SER A 10 9.34 5.45 -21.92
C SER A 10 9.84 4.71 -20.69
N LEU A 11 9.55 5.21 -19.48
CA LEU A 11 10.05 4.65 -18.22
C LEU A 11 9.08 3.67 -17.57
N GLN A 12 7.77 3.88 -17.71
CA GLN A 12 6.78 3.03 -17.07
C GLN A 12 6.94 1.55 -17.48
N SER A 13 6.71 0.66 -16.52
CA SER A 13 6.81 -0.80 -16.70
C SER A 13 8.21 -1.35 -16.97
N ARG A 14 9.27 -0.56 -16.77
CA ARG A 14 10.67 -1.05 -16.82
C ARG A 14 11.16 -1.43 -15.43
N ALA A 15 12.09 -2.38 -15.34
CA ALA A 15 12.75 -2.77 -14.09
C ALA A 15 14.28 -2.69 -14.23
N PRO A 16 14.89 -1.48 -14.21
CA PRO A 16 16.29 -1.29 -14.58
C PRO A 16 17.29 -2.09 -13.75
N ALA A 17 17.05 -2.30 -12.45
CA ALA A 17 18.00 -3.09 -11.64
C ALA A 17 17.94 -4.60 -11.94
N LEU A 18 16.81 -5.10 -12.48
CA LEU A 18 16.58 -6.52 -12.74
C LEU A 18 16.72 -6.91 -14.23
N SER A 19 16.65 -5.94 -15.14
CA SER A 19 16.63 -6.13 -16.58
C SER A 19 17.75 -5.34 -17.25
N LYS A 20 18.74 -6.04 -17.80
CA LYS A 20 19.89 -5.41 -18.48
C LYS A 20 19.45 -4.50 -19.64
N SER A 21 18.45 -4.92 -20.41
CA SER A 21 17.93 -4.11 -21.52
C SER A 21 17.26 -2.83 -21.02
N ASP A 22 16.55 -2.89 -19.88
CA ASP A 22 15.93 -1.70 -19.28
C ASP A 22 16.99 -0.78 -18.70
N PHE A 23 18.00 -1.34 -18.03
CA PHE A 23 19.15 -0.59 -17.53
C PHE A 23 19.82 0.21 -18.64
N GLU A 24 20.18 -0.46 -19.74
CA GLU A 24 20.87 0.18 -20.87
C GLU A 24 19.99 1.23 -21.53
N PHE A 25 18.69 0.96 -21.72
CA PHE A 25 17.74 1.94 -22.26
C PHE A 25 17.67 3.20 -21.39
N VAL A 26 17.47 3.04 -20.07
CA VAL A 26 17.34 4.16 -19.14
C VAL A 26 18.65 4.93 -19.02
N GLN A 27 19.77 4.25 -18.88
CA GLN A 27 21.09 4.89 -18.78
C GLN A 27 21.42 5.68 -20.04
N ASN A 28 21.16 5.13 -21.23
CA ASN A 28 21.44 5.81 -22.49
C ASN A 28 20.51 7.02 -22.69
N GLY A 29 19.22 6.87 -22.43
CA GLY A 29 18.25 7.97 -22.53
C GLY A 29 18.53 9.13 -21.57
N LEU A 30 19.05 8.84 -20.37
CA LEU A 30 19.47 9.86 -19.41
C LEU A 30 20.76 10.57 -19.85
N LYS A 31 21.74 9.82 -20.37
CA LYS A 31 23.00 10.36 -20.91
C LYS A 31 22.78 11.22 -22.15
N SER A 32 21.89 10.80 -23.07
CA SER A 32 21.55 11.53 -24.29
C SER A 32 20.70 12.78 -24.03
N LYS A 33 20.18 12.94 -22.80
CA LYS A 33 19.22 13.98 -22.40
C LYS A 33 17.86 13.88 -23.10
N GLU A 34 17.55 12.73 -23.70
CA GLU A 34 16.22 12.42 -24.22
C GLU A 34 15.21 12.20 -23.08
N LEU A 35 15.66 11.56 -21.99
CA LEU A 35 14.88 11.43 -20.77
C LEU A 35 15.11 12.61 -19.84
N PHE A 36 14.01 13.15 -19.31
CA PHE A 36 13.96 14.36 -18.46
C PHE A 36 14.65 15.60 -19.08
N PRO A 37 14.32 16.02 -20.32
CA PRO A 37 14.97 17.16 -20.98
C PRO A 37 14.80 18.48 -20.21
N GLY A 38 13.74 18.61 -19.41
CA GLY A 38 13.49 19.79 -18.58
C GLY A 38 14.40 19.92 -17.36
N ILE A 39 15.12 18.86 -16.97
CA ILE A 39 16.03 18.86 -15.81
C ILE A 39 17.45 19.13 -16.32
N THR A 40 17.90 20.38 -16.15
CA THR A 40 19.22 20.85 -16.63
C THR A 40 20.32 20.73 -15.59
N ASP A 41 19.97 20.72 -14.30
CA ASP A 41 20.93 20.59 -13.20
C ASP A 41 21.55 19.19 -13.20
N GLN A 42 22.87 19.13 -13.41
CA GLN A 42 23.58 17.85 -13.54
C GLN A 42 23.57 17.03 -12.24
N VAL A 43 23.63 17.67 -11.07
CA VAL A 43 23.61 16.96 -9.78
C VAL A 43 22.26 16.26 -9.61
N VAL A 44 21.17 16.97 -9.91
CA VAL A 44 19.81 16.40 -9.87
C VAL A 44 19.65 15.28 -10.90
N ARG A 45 20.26 15.41 -12.08
CA ARG A 45 20.23 14.34 -13.10
C ARG A 45 20.98 13.09 -12.65
N ASP A 46 22.14 13.25 -12.01
CA ASP A 46 22.94 12.13 -11.52
C ASP A 46 22.20 11.39 -10.40
N ASP A 47 21.57 12.13 -9.48
CA ASP A 47 20.71 11.57 -8.43
C ASP A 47 19.54 10.77 -9.00
N ILE A 48 18.79 11.35 -9.96
CA ILE A 48 17.68 10.66 -10.64
C ILE A 48 18.18 9.40 -11.34
N THR A 49 19.32 9.48 -12.01
CA THR A 49 19.93 8.34 -12.71
C THR A 49 20.25 7.22 -11.74
N GLN A 50 20.91 7.54 -10.62
CA GLN A 50 21.23 6.56 -9.60
C GLN A 50 19.97 5.91 -9.03
N CYS A 51 18.95 6.69 -8.69
CA CYS A 51 17.69 6.17 -8.15
C CYS A 51 16.95 5.26 -9.13
N LEU A 52 16.85 5.65 -10.41
CA LEU A 52 16.14 4.86 -11.42
C LEU A 52 16.85 3.54 -11.72
N LEU A 53 18.18 3.56 -11.81
CA LEU A 53 18.96 2.37 -12.11
C LEU A 53 19.06 1.39 -10.93
N ALA A 54 18.88 1.88 -9.70
CA ALA A 54 18.87 1.07 -8.48
C ALA A 54 17.47 0.51 -8.12
N LEU A 55 16.42 0.81 -8.90
CA LEU A 55 15.08 0.35 -8.60
C LEU A 55 14.93 -1.15 -8.87
N GLU A 56 14.80 -1.93 -7.80
CA GLU A 56 14.62 -3.39 -7.81
C GLU A 56 13.20 -3.86 -8.16
N GLU A 57 12.32 -2.92 -8.53
CA GLU A 57 10.94 -3.19 -8.89
C GLU A 57 10.59 -2.58 -10.25
N LEU A 58 9.46 -2.98 -10.81
CA LEU A 58 8.90 -2.32 -11.98
C LEU A 58 8.53 -0.88 -11.63
N ILE A 59 8.94 0.08 -12.47
CA ILE A 59 8.46 1.45 -12.41
C ILE A 59 6.94 1.42 -12.64
N PRO A 60 6.11 1.79 -11.64
CA PRO A 60 4.66 1.67 -11.78
C PRO A 60 4.14 2.57 -12.90
N SER A 61 3.21 2.05 -13.70
CA SER A 61 2.52 2.89 -14.67
C SER A 61 1.53 3.82 -13.95
N LEU A 62 1.33 5.03 -14.48
CA LEU A 62 0.32 5.94 -13.95
C LEU A 62 -1.09 5.31 -14.06
N TYR A 63 -1.33 4.54 -15.13
CA TYR A 63 -2.58 3.82 -15.34
C TYR A 63 -2.84 2.76 -14.25
N THR A 64 -1.86 1.90 -13.95
CA THR A 64 -1.98 0.90 -12.87
C THR A 64 -2.12 1.58 -11.51
N LEU A 65 -1.34 2.62 -11.23
CA LEU A 65 -1.48 3.39 -9.99
C LEU A 65 -2.90 3.97 -9.83
N ILE A 66 -3.47 4.56 -10.88
CA ILE A 66 -4.85 5.07 -10.85
C ILE A 66 -5.84 3.92 -10.55
N ASN A 67 -5.66 2.76 -11.18
CA ASN A 67 -6.49 1.59 -10.91
C ASN A 67 -6.37 1.14 -9.45
N ASP A 68 -5.15 1.01 -8.95
CA ASP A 68 -4.85 0.56 -7.59
C ASP A 68 -5.43 1.52 -6.56
N ILE A 69 -5.33 2.84 -6.79
CA ILE A 69 -5.94 3.86 -5.93
C ILE A 69 -7.47 3.74 -5.93
N ARG A 70 -8.12 3.45 -7.08
CA ARG A 70 -9.58 3.22 -7.11
C ARG A 70 -9.97 2.04 -6.24
N TYR A 71 -9.15 0.99 -6.24
CA TYR A 71 -9.34 -0.16 -5.36
C TYR A 71 -9.14 0.22 -3.88
N LEU A 72 -8.13 1.03 -3.54
CA LEU A 72 -7.80 1.44 -2.17
C LEU A 72 -8.78 2.46 -1.54
N LYS A 73 -9.38 3.34 -2.37
CA LYS A 73 -10.14 4.49 -1.87
C LYS A 73 -11.39 4.09 -1.08
N GLN A 74 -12.23 3.23 -1.66
CA GLN A 74 -13.51 2.86 -1.04
C GLN A 74 -13.33 2.09 0.28
N PRO A 75 -12.40 1.11 0.39
CA PRO A 75 -12.09 0.46 1.66
C PRO A 75 -11.58 1.44 2.72
N ALA A 76 -10.70 2.38 2.34
CA ALA A 76 -10.20 3.39 3.26
C ALA A 76 -11.31 4.30 3.79
N GLU A 77 -12.23 4.73 2.93
CA GLU A 77 -13.43 5.49 3.33
C GLU A 77 -14.33 4.67 4.26
N LEU A 78 -14.53 3.38 3.97
CA LEU A 78 -15.33 2.49 4.80
C LEU A 78 -14.72 2.32 6.20
N LEU A 79 -13.41 2.04 6.28
CA LEU A 79 -12.69 1.96 7.55
C LEU A 79 -12.68 3.29 8.31
N THR A 80 -12.63 4.41 7.59
CA THR A 80 -12.71 5.75 8.20
C THR A 80 -14.02 5.98 8.92
N LYS A 81 -15.14 5.47 8.37
CA LYS A 81 -16.49 5.58 8.95
C LYS A 81 -16.70 4.72 10.20
N LEU A 82 -15.88 3.69 10.41
CA LEU A 82 -15.92 2.86 11.62
C LEU A 82 -15.29 3.56 12.83
N LEU A 83 -14.57 4.66 12.61
CA LEU A 83 -13.85 5.37 13.65
C LEU A 83 -14.47 6.76 13.88
N PRO A 84 -14.48 7.27 15.14
CA PRO A 84 -14.94 8.62 15.44
C PRO A 84 -14.18 9.69 14.66
N GLU A 85 -14.87 10.71 14.14
CA GLU A 85 -14.25 11.77 13.33
C GLU A 85 -13.03 12.37 14.02
N SER A 86 -11.91 12.45 13.29
CA SER A 86 -10.69 13.07 13.80
C SER A 86 -9.92 13.72 12.66
N ARG A 87 -9.58 14.99 12.85
CA ARG A 87 -8.79 15.79 11.89
C ARG A 87 -7.28 15.74 12.16
N LYS A 88 -6.85 15.13 13.27
CA LYS A 88 -5.47 15.25 13.78
C LYS A 88 -4.57 14.06 13.46
N LYS A 89 -5.12 12.95 12.99
CA LYS A 89 -4.39 11.69 12.78
C LYS A 89 -4.82 11.05 11.46
N ASN A 90 -3.87 10.49 10.72
CA ASN A 90 -4.20 9.71 9.52
C ASN A 90 -4.89 8.39 9.91
N LEU A 91 -5.53 7.73 8.94
CA LEU A 91 -6.33 6.53 9.19
C LEU A 91 -5.54 5.42 9.92
N ARG A 92 -4.32 5.13 9.49
CA ARG A 92 -3.45 4.11 10.11
C ARG A 92 -3.13 4.47 11.57
N GLN A 93 -2.77 5.72 11.86
CA GLN A 93 -2.53 6.18 13.23
C GLN A 93 -3.78 6.09 14.11
N ARG A 94 -4.96 6.39 13.55
CA ARG A 94 -6.21 6.29 14.31
C ARG A 94 -6.47 4.84 14.70
N TRP A 95 -6.35 3.91 13.75
CA TRP A 95 -6.49 2.47 14.04
C TRP A 95 -5.41 1.98 15.02
N TYR A 96 -4.15 2.39 14.87
CA TYR A 96 -3.06 1.98 15.76
C TYR A 96 -3.41 2.14 17.24
N HIS A 97 -4.03 3.27 17.61
CA HIS A 97 -4.45 3.51 18.99
C HIS A 97 -5.51 2.53 19.52
N TYR A 98 -6.33 1.93 18.67
CA TYR A 98 -7.31 0.91 19.08
C TYR A 98 -6.66 -0.48 19.22
N PHE A 99 -5.50 -0.71 18.60
CA PHE A 99 -4.78 -1.98 18.67
C PHE A 99 -3.68 -2.01 19.74
N THR A 100 -3.24 -0.87 20.24
CA THR A 100 -2.28 -0.77 21.34
C THR A 100 -3.01 -0.72 22.68
N ASP A 101 -3.52 -1.85 23.15
CA ASP A 101 -3.87 -2.05 24.56
C ASP A 101 -2.68 -2.71 25.29
N PRO A 102 -2.10 -2.10 26.34
CA PRO A 102 -0.97 -2.66 27.10
C PRO A 102 -1.25 -3.99 27.82
N GLY A 103 -2.48 -4.53 27.79
CA GLY A 103 -2.85 -5.81 28.42
C GLY A 103 -2.63 -7.09 27.60
N LEU A 104 -2.27 -7.01 26.31
CA LEU A 104 -2.14 -8.17 25.41
C LEU A 104 -0.79 -8.90 25.60
N ASN A 105 -0.64 -9.61 26.72
CA ASN A 105 0.50 -10.50 26.98
C ASN A 105 0.46 -11.81 26.17
N ASP A 106 -0.67 -12.14 25.52
CA ASP A 106 -0.77 -13.32 24.66
C ASP A 106 -0.65 -12.95 23.18
N GLN A 107 0.55 -13.21 22.64
CA GLN A 107 1.02 -12.96 21.28
C GLN A 107 0.38 -13.88 20.23
N THR A 108 -0.94 -14.04 20.29
CA THR A 108 -1.69 -14.87 19.35
C THR A 108 -2.67 -14.02 18.56
N ILE A 109 -2.59 -14.12 17.23
CA ILE A 109 -3.44 -13.36 16.31
C ILE A 109 -4.35 -14.34 15.58
N GLU A 110 -5.66 -14.12 15.64
CA GLU A 110 -6.60 -14.83 14.79
C GLU A 110 -6.54 -14.24 13.37
N LEU A 111 -6.04 -15.05 12.44
CA LEU A 111 -5.89 -14.71 11.03
C LEU A 111 -7.02 -15.34 10.21
N GLN A 112 -7.81 -14.51 9.54
CA GLN A 112 -8.83 -14.95 8.59
C GLN A 112 -8.18 -15.44 7.29
N ARG A 113 -8.11 -16.76 7.08
CA ARG A 113 -7.60 -17.33 5.83
C ARG A 113 -8.59 -17.28 4.66
N ASN A 114 -9.87 -17.49 4.94
CA ASN A 114 -10.92 -17.60 3.91
C ASN A 114 -12.12 -16.72 4.28
N VAL A 115 -12.88 -16.28 3.26
CA VAL A 115 -14.07 -15.42 3.44
C VAL A 115 -15.11 -16.04 4.38
N SER A 116 -15.22 -17.38 4.37
CA SER A 116 -16.19 -18.15 5.18
C SER A 116 -15.55 -19.33 5.93
N GLY A 117 -14.22 -19.39 6.01
CA GLY A 117 -13.50 -20.53 6.61
C GLY A 117 -12.95 -20.23 8.00
N PRO A 118 -12.36 -21.24 8.67
CA PRO A 118 -11.88 -21.10 10.04
C PRO A 118 -10.73 -20.09 10.13
N TYR A 119 -10.69 -19.35 11.24
CA TYR A 119 -9.55 -18.53 11.62
C TYR A 119 -8.38 -19.42 12.02
N THR A 120 -7.16 -18.97 11.74
CA THR A 120 -5.95 -19.60 12.28
C THR A 120 -5.27 -18.70 13.26
N THR A 121 -4.91 -19.26 14.40
CA THR A 121 -4.06 -18.60 15.38
C THR A 121 -2.62 -18.65 14.91
N ILE A 122 -2.00 -17.49 14.71
CA ILE A 122 -0.56 -17.36 14.43
C ILE A 122 0.14 -16.69 15.62
N SER A 123 1.37 -17.08 15.88
CA SER A 123 2.21 -16.44 16.89
C SER A 123 2.79 -15.13 16.33
N SER A 124 2.67 -14.04 17.09
CA SER A 124 3.14 -12.69 16.69
C SER A 124 4.66 -12.52 16.80
N HIS A 125 5.44 -13.57 17.07
CA HIS A 125 6.90 -13.49 17.20
C HIS A 125 7.62 -13.03 15.91
N HIS A 126 6.96 -13.09 14.75
CA HIS A 126 7.57 -12.80 13.45
C HIS A 126 6.99 -11.58 12.73
N PHE A 127 5.88 -11.01 13.20
CA PHE A 127 5.15 -9.97 12.50
C PHE A 127 4.55 -8.96 13.48
N ASP A 128 4.54 -7.68 13.10
CA ASP A 128 3.88 -6.63 13.89
C ASP A 128 2.38 -6.93 13.97
N TYR A 129 1.88 -7.12 15.20
CA TYR A 129 0.48 -7.41 15.52
C TYR A 129 -0.46 -6.41 14.86
N PHE A 130 -0.11 -5.12 14.93
CA PHE A 130 -0.93 -4.07 14.35
C PHE A 130 -1.01 -4.20 12.84
N ASP A 131 0.11 -4.46 12.16
CA ASP A 131 0.12 -4.56 10.70
C ASP A 131 -0.75 -5.71 10.21
N ILE A 132 -0.71 -6.87 10.87
CA ILE A 132 -1.57 -8.00 10.52
C ILE A 132 -3.04 -7.62 10.70
N CYS A 133 -3.43 -7.11 11.87
CA CYS A 133 -4.83 -6.78 12.14
C CYS A 133 -5.35 -5.66 11.21
N TYR A 134 -4.52 -4.65 10.94
CA TYR A 134 -4.85 -3.57 10.03
C TYR A 134 -4.99 -4.05 8.58
N GLN A 135 -4.13 -4.97 8.13
CA GLN A 135 -4.24 -5.60 6.81
C GLN A 135 -5.48 -6.49 6.70
N GLN A 136 -5.85 -7.22 7.76
CA GLN A 136 -7.09 -7.99 7.79
C GLN A 136 -8.33 -7.08 7.67
N LEU A 137 -8.38 -5.96 8.39
CA LEU A 137 -9.44 -4.96 8.26
C LEU A 137 -9.54 -4.42 6.84
N LEU A 138 -8.40 -4.04 6.25
CA LEU A 138 -8.36 -3.57 4.87
C LEU A 138 -8.92 -4.63 3.92
N LEU A 139 -8.44 -5.88 4.00
CA LEU A 139 -8.90 -6.97 3.14
C LEU A 139 -10.40 -7.26 3.29
N CYS A 140 -10.93 -7.20 4.52
CA CYS A 140 -12.37 -7.29 4.76
C CYS A 140 -13.12 -6.13 4.09
N ALA A 141 -12.68 -4.88 4.31
CA ALA A 141 -13.28 -3.71 3.68
C ALA A 141 -13.26 -3.79 2.15
N TYR A 142 -12.17 -4.31 1.57
CA TYR A 142 -12.06 -4.62 0.15
C TYR A 142 -13.15 -5.57 -0.36
N ARG A 143 -13.33 -6.70 0.33
CA ARG A 143 -14.33 -7.71 -0.04
C ARG A 143 -15.75 -7.11 -0.03
N VAL A 144 -16.05 -6.27 0.96
CA VAL A 144 -17.33 -5.55 1.08
C VAL A 144 -17.54 -4.53 -0.03
N CYS A 145 -16.53 -3.73 -0.35
CA CYS A 145 -16.63 -2.72 -1.40
C CYS A 145 -16.79 -3.36 -2.79
N LYS A 146 -16.09 -4.46 -3.06
CA LYS A 146 -16.14 -5.16 -4.36
C LYS A 146 -17.45 -5.91 -4.57
N TYR A 147 -18.00 -6.52 -3.53
CA TYR A 147 -19.26 -7.26 -3.57
C TYR A 147 -20.12 -6.84 -2.38
N SER A 148 -20.89 -5.76 -2.55
CA SER A 148 -21.74 -5.24 -1.47
C SER A 148 -22.78 -6.30 -1.06
N ASN A 149 -22.51 -6.98 0.03
CA ASN A 149 -23.45 -7.89 0.68
C ASN A 149 -23.53 -7.56 2.18
N ALA A 150 -24.72 -7.76 2.76
CA ALA A 150 -24.99 -7.40 4.16
C ALA A 150 -24.07 -8.18 5.14
N TYR A 151 -23.72 -9.41 4.78
CA TYR A 151 -22.84 -10.28 5.56
C TYR A 151 -21.42 -9.72 5.72
N GLY A 152 -20.83 -9.19 4.65
CA GLY A 152 -19.49 -8.61 4.70
C GLY A 152 -19.46 -7.33 5.53
N ARG A 153 -20.53 -6.52 5.52
CA ARG A 153 -20.63 -5.33 6.38
C ARG A 153 -20.71 -5.72 7.86
N LEU A 154 -21.44 -6.79 8.18
CA LEU A 154 -21.51 -7.34 9.53
C LEU A 154 -20.15 -7.89 9.98
N LEU A 155 -19.47 -8.69 9.16
CA LEU A 155 -18.13 -9.18 9.45
C LEU A 155 -17.12 -8.05 9.65
N LEU A 156 -17.20 -6.98 8.84
CA LEU A 156 -16.30 -5.85 9.00
C LEU A 156 -16.56 -5.09 10.31
N ALA A 157 -17.83 -4.91 10.68
CA ALA A 157 -18.19 -4.28 11.96
C ALA A 157 -17.79 -5.17 13.14
N GLU A 158 -18.03 -6.48 13.06
CA GLU A 158 -17.66 -7.47 14.06
C GLU A 158 -16.14 -7.54 14.24
N LEU A 159 -15.37 -7.57 13.14
CA LEU A 159 -13.90 -7.56 13.18
C LEU A 159 -13.37 -6.23 13.74
N GLY A 160 -13.98 -5.10 13.37
CA GLY A 160 -13.65 -3.79 13.94
C GLY A 160 -13.90 -3.71 15.44
N CYS A 161 -15.01 -4.30 15.92
CA CYS A 161 -15.34 -4.37 17.35
C CYS A 161 -14.46 -5.39 18.09
N SER A 162 -14.35 -6.62 17.61
CA SER A 162 -13.62 -7.70 18.29
C SER A 162 -12.13 -7.39 18.47
N MET A 163 -11.57 -6.55 17.62
CA MET A 163 -10.19 -6.11 17.71
C MET A 163 -10.00 -4.74 18.39
N GLY A 164 -11.07 -3.94 18.55
CA GLY A 164 -11.04 -2.66 19.26
C GLY A 164 -11.57 -2.72 20.70
N THR A 165 -12.23 -3.82 21.09
CA THR A 165 -12.76 -4.03 22.43
C THR A 165 -12.35 -5.41 22.96
N ARG A 166 -11.14 -5.48 23.53
CA ARG A 166 -10.89 -6.32 24.70
C ARG A 166 -10.41 -5.43 25.85
N GLY A 167 -11.21 -4.41 26.15
CA GLY A 167 -11.24 -3.74 27.45
C GLY A 167 -12.36 -4.30 28.29
#